data_AF-A0A430KQB9-F1
#
_entry.id   AF-A0A430KQB9-F1
#
_cell.length_a   1.000
_cell.length_b   1.000
_cell.length_c   1.000
_cell.angle_alpha   90.00
_cell.angle_beta   90.00
_cell.angle_gamma   90.00
#
_symmetry.space_group_name_H-M   'P 1'
#
loop_
_entity.id
_entity.type
_entity.pdbx_description
1 polymer ?
#
loop_
_entity_poly.entity_id
_entity_poly.type
_entity_poly.pdbx_seq_one_letter_code
_entity_poly.pdbx_strand_id
1 'polypeptide(L)'
;MRTGLTRYLLAGILSLSAVSPIQANELPLIANSSATISLEQEYQLGRTWARMLRGSAAEYGDPLLVNYIDGLLWKIAANSQLQDHRLALIVLDTAALNAFAVPGGVVGINAGLLLSAQDEQEFASVIAHELAHLSQRHYAQQLEESRRNTPLLLAGILASILIASADSQAGMAGITSSMAAGQQASINFTRRNEQEADRIGMLNMANSGFDPYAMPRMFSRLQRSSRFLGQNPPEFLLTHPVTESRIADAENRASQLPKPTYKKQGYDYQLLKKRVEVYYTKDINQLIKGYQLSAADDQLSNYGLALALIKKGDYSQAKTALKSLPSNLQQHLYIRLTYAELALAAGETQDALRQMEQLDKLYPDSYPVRQRYAKALSANRQYKKAARILSELSQRFPDNSFIWYELAETQGLAGNTLGVHEARVEYFLLIGATDKALQQIKFALREKGLSSSDIARLEERQREAEQVREQIKNAL
;
A
#
# COMPACT_ATOMS: atom_id res chain seq x y z
N MET A 1 -78.96 -4.33 -51.03
CA MET A 1 -78.51 -3.47 -52.16
C MET A 1 -78.65 -2.03 -51.67
N ARG A 2 -77.53 -1.39 -51.26
CA ARG A 2 -76.83 -0.32 -52.02
C ARG A 2 -77.78 0.84 -52.36
N THR A 3 -77.56 2.11 -52.07
CA THR A 3 -76.41 2.97 -51.67
C THR A 3 -77.04 4.38 -51.70
N GLY A 4 -76.66 5.42 -50.96
CA GLY A 4 -75.39 5.80 -50.40
C GLY A 4 -75.19 7.31 -50.66
N LEU A 5 -74.86 8.02 -49.59
CA LEU A 5 -74.09 9.28 -49.50
C LEU A 5 -74.66 10.57 -50.13
N THR A 6 -74.91 11.53 -49.25
CA THR A 6 -75.18 12.94 -49.57
C THR A 6 -74.20 13.85 -48.83
N ARG A 7 -73.75 14.88 -49.57
CA ARG A 7 -73.46 16.27 -49.15
C ARG A 7 -72.12 16.63 -48.50
N TYR A 8 -71.30 17.25 -49.35
CA TYR A 8 -70.68 18.58 -49.22
C TYR A 8 -70.14 19.01 -47.85
N LEU A 9 -68.81 18.92 -47.75
CA LEU A 9 -67.94 19.46 -46.71
C LEU A 9 -67.84 21.00 -46.82
N LEU A 10 -68.18 21.67 -45.72
CA LEU A 10 -67.80 23.06 -45.42
C LEU A 10 -66.31 23.09 -45.01
N ALA A 11 -65.50 23.88 -45.70
CA ALA A 11 -64.12 24.17 -45.30
C ALA A 11 -64.11 25.29 -44.24
N GLY A 12 -63.86 24.91 -42.98
CA GLY A 12 -63.63 25.83 -41.86
C GLY A 12 -62.15 25.84 -41.47
N ILE A 13 -61.57 27.04 -41.45
CA ILE A 13 -60.18 27.35 -41.11
C ILE A 13 -59.95 27.06 -39.61
N LEU A 14 -58.98 26.20 -39.28
CA LEU A 14 -58.42 26.07 -37.94
C LEU A 14 -56.91 26.30 -37.98
N SER A 15 -56.50 27.32 -37.25
CA SER A 15 -55.15 27.80 -37.02
C SER A 15 -54.26 26.71 -36.41
N LEU A 16 -53.16 26.38 -37.10
CA LEU A 16 -52.05 25.60 -36.53
C LEU A 16 -51.38 26.40 -35.42
N SER A 17 -51.59 26.00 -34.17
CA SER A 17 -50.67 26.33 -33.08
C SER A 17 -49.64 25.21 -32.99
N ALA A 18 -48.37 25.53 -33.19
CA ALA A 18 -47.28 24.57 -33.03
C ALA A 18 -47.26 24.08 -31.57
N VAL A 19 -47.50 22.77 -31.38
CA VAL A 19 -47.24 22.09 -30.11
C VAL A 19 -45.73 21.97 -30.00
N SER A 20 -45.12 22.76 -29.11
CA SER A 20 -43.73 22.53 -28.72
C SER A 20 -43.63 21.11 -28.13
N PRO A 21 -42.64 20.29 -28.54
CA PRO A 21 -42.38 19.06 -27.82
C PRO A 21 -42.01 19.44 -26.39
N ILE A 22 -42.79 18.98 -25.42
CA ILE A 22 -42.40 18.96 -24.03
C ILE A 22 -41.13 18.11 -23.98
N GLN A 23 -39.99 18.77 -23.87
CA GLN A 23 -38.74 18.15 -23.46
C GLN A 23 -39.07 17.36 -22.19
N ALA A 24 -38.76 16.06 -22.21
CA ALA A 24 -38.87 15.20 -21.05
C ALA A 24 -38.07 15.86 -19.93
N ASN A 25 -38.78 16.53 -19.02
CA ASN A 25 -38.27 16.81 -17.70
C ASN A 25 -37.90 15.45 -17.14
N GLU A 26 -36.60 15.19 -17.05
CA GLU A 26 -36.07 14.13 -16.22
C GLU A 26 -36.71 14.29 -14.86
N LEU A 27 -37.59 13.34 -14.52
CA LEU A 27 -38.22 13.27 -13.23
C LEU A 27 -37.10 13.28 -12.18
N PRO A 28 -37.22 14.06 -11.10
CA PRO A 28 -36.29 13.93 -9.99
C PRO A 28 -36.37 12.48 -9.54
N LEU A 29 -35.22 11.80 -9.53
CA LEU A 29 -35.06 10.46 -8.97
C LEU A 29 -35.42 10.55 -7.48
N ILE A 30 -36.71 10.39 -7.18
CA ILE A 30 -37.19 10.13 -5.84
C ILE A 30 -36.60 8.78 -5.46
N ALA A 31 -35.69 8.86 -4.48
CA ALA A 31 -35.01 7.75 -3.86
C ALA A 31 -36.00 6.65 -3.47
N ASN A 32 -35.87 5.50 -4.14
CA ASN A 32 -36.41 4.23 -3.68
C ASN A 32 -35.26 3.23 -3.52
N SER A 33 -34.77 3.15 -2.28
CA SER A 33 -34.38 1.93 -1.56
C SER A 33 -33.60 0.83 -2.31
N SER A 34 -32.29 1.03 -2.43
CA SER A 34 -31.23 0.02 -2.23
C SER A 34 -29.94 0.76 -1.89
N ALA A 35 -29.71 1.03 -0.61
CA ALA A 35 -28.69 1.97 -0.11
C ALA A 35 -27.25 1.42 -0.11
N THR A 36 -26.88 0.58 -1.08
CA THR A 36 -25.54 -0.01 -1.15
C THR A 36 -24.57 0.90 -1.90
N ILE A 37 -23.43 1.22 -1.28
CA ILE A 37 -22.33 1.96 -1.93
C ILE A 37 -21.84 1.17 -3.15
N SER A 38 -21.61 1.85 -4.29
CA SER A 38 -21.10 1.18 -5.49
C SER A 38 -19.59 0.88 -5.40
N LEU A 39 -19.07 -0.09 -6.15
CA LEU A 39 -17.64 -0.40 -6.17
C LEU A 39 -16.78 0.80 -6.60
N GLU A 40 -17.29 1.65 -7.50
CA GLU A 40 -16.59 2.85 -7.91
C GLU A 40 -16.58 3.91 -6.80
N GLN A 41 -17.68 4.07 -6.06
CA GLN A 41 -17.69 4.94 -4.88
C GLN A 41 -16.74 4.44 -3.79
N GLU A 42 -16.67 3.13 -3.56
CA GLU A 42 -15.70 2.52 -2.65
C GLU A 42 -14.26 2.78 -3.11
N TYR A 43 -13.99 2.64 -4.41
CA TYR A 43 -12.68 2.94 -4.99
C TYR A 43 -12.26 4.39 -4.71
N GLN A 44 -13.11 5.37 -5.03
CA GLN A 44 -12.81 6.79 -4.80
C GLN A 44 -12.61 7.12 -3.30
N LEU A 45 -13.44 6.54 -2.43
CA LEU A 45 -13.29 6.68 -0.98
C LEU A 45 -11.95 6.12 -0.50
N GLY A 46 -11.60 4.90 -0.95
CA GLY A 46 -10.33 4.26 -0.65
C GLY A 46 -9.12 5.06 -1.10
N ARG A 47 -9.14 5.58 -2.33
CA ARG A 47 -8.07 6.44 -2.85
C ARG A 47 -7.89 7.71 -2.01
N THR A 48 -8.99 8.33 -1.59
CA THR A 48 -8.96 9.51 -0.72
C THR A 48 -8.36 9.18 0.64
N TRP A 49 -8.80 8.07 1.24
CA TRP A 49 -8.26 7.56 2.50
C TRP A 49 -6.76 7.24 2.42
N ALA A 50 -6.32 6.56 1.35
CA ALA A 50 -4.92 6.26 1.10
C ALA A 50 -4.05 7.52 1.03
N ARG A 51 -4.52 8.58 0.35
CA ARG A 51 -3.80 9.86 0.27
C ARG A 51 -3.63 10.49 1.65
N MET A 52 -4.70 10.50 2.45
CA MET A 52 -4.67 11.06 3.81
C MET A 52 -3.77 10.26 4.74
N LEU A 53 -3.78 8.91 4.64
CA LEU A 53 -2.87 8.07 5.40
C LEU A 53 -1.41 8.37 5.06
N ARG A 54 -1.04 8.42 3.77
CA ARG A 54 0.34 8.72 3.35
C ARG A 54 0.80 10.12 3.79
N GLY A 55 -0.12 11.08 3.92
CA GLY A 55 0.17 12.41 4.43
C GLY A 55 0.39 12.48 5.95
N SER A 56 -0.12 11.50 6.71
CA SER A 56 -0.12 11.49 8.19
C SER A 56 0.78 10.41 8.81
N ALA A 57 1.10 9.36 8.06
CA ALA A 57 1.90 8.22 8.49
C ALA A 57 3.14 8.02 7.60
N ALA A 58 4.26 7.67 8.23
CA ALA A 58 5.46 7.31 7.50
C ALA A 58 5.29 5.96 6.80
N GLU A 59 5.60 5.91 5.51
CA GLU A 59 5.69 4.65 4.76
C GLU A 59 7.08 4.03 4.92
N TYR A 60 7.17 2.71 4.81
CA TYR A 60 8.43 1.97 4.87
C TYR A 60 9.13 1.99 3.51
N GLY A 61 10.32 2.59 3.44
CA GLY A 61 10.98 2.93 2.18
C GLY A 61 11.91 1.87 1.56
N ASP A 62 11.99 0.64 2.09
CA ASP A 62 12.83 -0.39 1.46
C ASP A 62 12.12 -1.05 0.27
N PRO A 63 12.54 -0.81 -0.98
CA PRO A 63 11.85 -1.34 -2.16
C PRO A 63 11.83 -2.86 -2.20
N LEU A 64 12.82 -3.53 -1.58
CA LEU A 64 12.85 -4.99 -1.50
C LEU A 64 11.66 -5.54 -0.71
N LEU A 65 11.38 -4.94 0.45
CA LEU A 65 10.26 -5.37 1.28
C LEU A 65 8.92 -5.05 0.61
N VAL A 66 8.78 -3.82 0.11
CA VAL A 66 7.54 -3.38 -0.55
C VAL A 66 7.22 -4.27 -1.75
N ASN A 67 8.19 -4.54 -2.62
CA ASN A 67 8.02 -5.40 -3.79
C ASN A 67 7.65 -6.85 -3.41
N TYR A 68 8.24 -7.37 -2.33
CA TYR A 68 7.95 -8.71 -1.85
C TYR A 68 6.52 -8.82 -1.29
N ILE A 69 6.11 -7.87 -0.45
CA ILE A 69 4.74 -7.82 0.10
C ILE A 69 3.72 -7.62 -1.03
N ASP A 70 4.00 -6.75 -2.00
CA ASP A 70 3.13 -6.54 -3.16
C ASP A 70 2.97 -7.81 -4.00
N GLY A 71 4.07 -8.51 -4.28
CA GLY A 71 4.03 -9.80 -4.98
C GLY A 71 3.23 -10.87 -4.21
N LEU A 72 3.36 -10.91 -2.89
CA LEU A 72 2.58 -11.82 -2.04
C LEU A 72 1.09 -11.46 -2.02
N LEU A 73 0.77 -10.17 -1.89
CA LEU A 73 -0.59 -9.63 -1.95
C LEU A 73 -1.26 -10.05 -3.26
N TRP A 74 -0.61 -9.81 -4.39
CA TRP A 74 -1.13 -10.17 -5.71
C TRP A 74 -1.25 -11.67 -5.94
N LYS A 75 -0.31 -12.47 -5.43
CA LYS A 75 -0.40 -13.94 -5.49
C LYS A 75 -1.65 -14.46 -4.77
N ILE A 76 -2.01 -13.86 -3.64
CA ILE A 76 -3.22 -14.24 -2.89
C ILE A 76 -4.47 -13.66 -3.56
N ALA A 77 -4.44 -12.38 -3.91
CA ALA A 77 -5.56 -11.68 -4.55
C ALA A 77 -6.02 -12.37 -5.85
N ALA A 78 -5.08 -12.78 -6.72
CA ALA A 78 -5.38 -13.44 -7.99
C ALA A 78 -6.08 -14.82 -7.82
N ASN A 79 -6.03 -15.41 -6.62
CA ASN A 79 -6.67 -16.68 -6.30
C ASN A 79 -7.78 -16.52 -5.22
N SER A 80 -8.23 -15.28 -5.02
CA SER A 80 -9.24 -14.91 -4.04
C SER A 80 -10.61 -14.66 -4.70
N GLN A 81 -11.60 -14.32 -3.86
CA GLN A 81 -12.96 -13.97 -4.30
C GLN A 81 -13.16 -12.47 -4.54
N LEU A 82 -12.07 -11.69 -4.64
CA LEU A 82 -12.16 -10.27 -4.94
C LEU A 82 -12.86 -10.03 -6.29
N GLN A 83 -13.79 -9.07 -6.30
CA GLN A 83 -14.45 -8.64 -7.55
C GLN A 83 -13.64 -7.54 -8.24
N ASP A 84 -13.22 -6.53 -7.47
CA ASP A 84 -12.36 -5.45 -7.93
C ASP A 84 -10.92 -5.70 -7.49
N HIS A 85 -10.03 -5.79 -8.47
CA HIS A 85 -8.61 -6.06 -8.26
C HIS A 85 -7.76 -4.79 -8.28
N ARG A 86 -8.36 -3.59 -8.30
CA ARG A 86 -7.61 -2.33 -8.19
C ARG A 86 -7.07 -2.13 -6.77
N LEU A 87 -6.05 -2.91 -6.42
CA LEU A 87 -5.43 -2.91 -5.12
C LEU A 87 -4.39 -1.78 -5.01
N ALA A 88 -4.24 -1.22 -3.81
CA ALA A 88 -3.01 -0.53 -3.46
C ALA A 88 -2.50 -0.93 -2.10
N LEU A 89 -1.21 -1.26 -2.08
CA LEU A 89 -0.46 -1.55 -0.90
C LEU A 89 0.08 -0.25 -0.30
N ILE A 90 -0.04 -0.11 1.02
CA ILE A 90 0.68 0.88 1.82
C ILE A 90 1.43 0.11 2.91
N VAL A 91 2.76 0.15 2.89
CA VAL A 91 3.57 -0.44 3.95
C VAL A 91 3.93 0.65 4.94
N LEU A 92 3.42 0.57 6.16
CA LEU A 92 3.66 1.57 7.19
C LEU A 92 4.97 1.30 7.94
N ASP A 93 5.73 2.36 8.19
CA ASP A 93 6.96 2.32 8.96
C ASP A 93 6.67 2.31 10.46
N THR A 94 6.29 1.15 10.98
CA THR A 94 6.12 0.92 12.41
C THR A 94 6.45 -0.52 12.79
N ALA A 95 7.05 -0.68 13.96
CA ALA A 95 7.35 -1.97 14.56
C ALA A 95 6.10 -2.67 15.13
N ALA A 96 4.95 -1.99 15.20
CA ALA A 96 3.71 -2.55 15.72
C ALA A 96 3.16 -3.64 14.78
N LEU A 97 2.57 -4.67 15.36
CA LEU A 97 1.85 -5.70 14.63
C LEU A 97 0.47 -5.18 14.24
N ASN A 98 0.32 -4.79 12.97
CA ASN A 98 -0.98 -4.51 12.39
C ASN A 98 -1.01 -4.76 10.87
N ALA A 99 -2.21 -5.02 10.37
CA ALA A 99 -2.59 -4.96 8.97
C ALA A 99 -4.07 -4.61 8.92
N PHE A 100 -4.51 -4.03 7.81
CA PHE A 100 -5.91 -3.70 7.60
C PHE A 100 -6.22 -3.66 6.11
N ALA A 101 -7.50 -3.78 5.78
CA ALA A 101 -8.00 -3.41 4.47
C ALA A 101 -9.26 -2.55 4.56
N VAL A 102 -9.29 -1.51 3.72
CA VAL A 102 -10.40 -0.56 3.63
C VAL A 102 -10.96 -0.54 2.20
N PRO A 103 -12.18 0.01 1.98
CA PRO A 103 -12.84 -0.01 0.69
C PRO A 103 -11.96 0.52 -0.43
N GLY A 104 -12.22 0.08 -1.66
CA GLY A 104 -11.43 0.50 -2.82
C GLY A 104 -10.06 -0.17 -2.94
N GLY A 105 -9.92 -1.36 -2.36
CA GLY A 105 -8.75 -2.22 -2.51
C GLY A 105 -7.49 -1.72 -1.80
N VAL A 106 -7.61 -0.81 -0.83
CA VAL A 106 -6.45 -0.33 -0.09
C VAL A 106 -6.13 -1.33 1.02
N VAL A 107 -4.90 -1.85 1.00
CA VAL A 107 -4.38 -2.79 1.99
C VAL A 107 -3.18 -2.13 2.66
N GLY A 108 -3.26 -1.96 3.98
CA GLY A 108 -2.17 -1.44 4.79
C GLY A 108 -1.52 -2.54 5.60
N ILE A 109 -0.19 -2.54 5.64
CA ILE A 109 0.60 -3.53 6.38
C ILE A 109 1.69 -2.79 7.14
N ASN A 110 1.78 -3.01 8.45
CA ASN A 110 2.93 -2.53 9.21
C ASN A 110 4.15 -3.39 8.92
N ALA A 111 5.31 -2.78 8.65
CA ALA A 111 6.54 -3.54 8.41
C ALA A 111 6.91 -4.46 9.60
N GLY A 112 6.59 -4.05 10.83
CA GLY A 112 6.76 -4.84 12.06
C GLY A 112 5.98 -6.17 12.09
N LEU A 113 4.95 -6.34 11.24
CA LEU A 113 4.24 -7.62 11.13
C LEU A 113 5.18 -8.77 10.70
N LEU A 114 6.23 -8.48 9.90
CA LEU A 114 7.25 -9.48 9.55
C LEU A 114 8.01 -10.02 10.76
N LEU A 115 8.18 -9.21 11.80
CA LEU A 115 8.88 -9.64 13.01
C LEU A 115 8.01 -10.58 13.85
N SER A 116 6.69 -10.36 13.80
CA SER A 116 5.70 -11.05 14.61
C SER A 116 5.33 -12.43 14.07
N ALA A 117 5.25 -12.58 12.74
CA ALA A 117 5.02 -13.87 12.10
C ALA A 117 6.30 -14.72 12.12
N GLN A 118 6.17 -16.03 12.33
CA GLN A 118 7.31 -16.96 12.36
C GLN A 118 7.92 -17.18 10.98
N ASP A 119 7.07 -17.31 9.97
CA ASP A 119 7.40 -17.64 8.60
C ASP A 119 6.48 -16.89 7.61
N GLU A 120 6.76 -17.03 6.30
CA GLU A 120 5.94 -16.43 5.24
C GLU A 120 4.50 -16.96 5.27
N GLN A 121 4.25 -18.19 5.74
CA GLN A 121 2.91 -18.78 5.76
C GLN A 121 2.02 -18.07 6.79
N GLU A 122 2.54 -17.85 8.01
CA GLU A 122 1.85 -17.08 9.05
C GLU A 122 1.61 -15.64 8.58
N PHE A 123 2.59 -15.01 7.92
CA PHE A 123 2.43 -13.67 7.36
C PHE A 123 1.37 -13.61 6.25
N ALA A 124 1.39 -14.57 5.32
CA ALA A 124 0.41 -14.70 4.25
C ALA A 124 -1.01 -14.92 4.79
N SER A 125 -1.16 -15.56 5.96
CA SER A 125 -2.47 -15.76 6.59
C SER A 125 -3.15 -14.44 6.96
N VAL A 126 -2.39 -13.45 7.43
CA VAL A 126 -2.92 -12.12 7.75
C VAL A 126 -3.36 -11.40 6.48
N ILE A 127 -2.55 -11.44 5.41
CA ILE A 127 -2.92 -10.84 4.12
C ILE A 127 -4.18 -11.51 3.56
N ALA A 128 -4.28 -12.84 3.62
CA ALA A 128 -5.44 -13.58 3.14
C ALA A 128 -6.72 -13.24 3.93
N HIS A 129 -6.59 -13.03 5.24
CA HIS A 129 -7.66 -12.55 6.11
C HIS A 129 -8.15 -11.15 5.71
N GLU A 130 -7.23 -10.20 5.52
CA GLU A 130 -7.58 -8.84 5.08
C GLU A 130 -8.23 -8.82 3.69
N LEU A 131 -7.73 -9.62 2.75
CA LEU A 131 -8.36 -9.78 1.44
C LEU A 131 -9.74 -10.43 1.53
N ALA A 132 -9.97 -11.31 2.50
CA ALA A 132 -11.29 -11.87 2.75
C ALA A 132 -12.27 -10.76 3.20
N HIS A 133 -11.88 -9.86 4.11
CA HIS A 133 -12.69 -8.69 4.48
C HIS A 133 -13.05 -7.81 3.27
N LEU A 134 -12.10 -7.58 2.35
CA LEU A 134 -12.37 -6.85 1.11
C LEU A 134 -13.34 -7.60 0.19
N SER A 135 -13.11 -8.88 -0.08
CA SER A 135 -13.96 -9.67 -0.98
C SER A 135 -15.40 -9.77 -0.47
N GLN A 136 -15.59 -9.87 0.84
CA GLN A 136 -16.90 -9.94 1.47
C GLN A 136 -17.50 -8.55 1.74
N ARG A 137 -16.78 -7.46 1.40
CA ARG A 137 -17.20 -6.07 1.57
C ARG A 137 -17.63 -5.76 3.00
N HIS A 138 -17.00 -6.39 4.00
CA HIS A 138 -17.38 -6.25 5.42
C HIS A 138 -17.31 -4.79 5.89
N TYR A 139 -16.31 -4.03 5.43
CA TYR A 139 -16.21 -2.61 5.76
C TYR A 139 -17.36 -1.80 5.15
N ALA A 140 -17.70 -2.04 3.88
CA ALA A 140 -18.76 -1.30 3.20
C ALA A 140 -20.13 -1.57 3.85
N GLN A 141 -20.38 -2.82 4.24
CA GLN A 141 -21.56 -3.20 5.03
C GLN A 141 -21.60 -2.45 6.37
N GLN A 142 -20.49 -2.44 7.11
CA GLN A 142 -20.39 -1.71 8.38
C GLN A 142 -20.62 -0.19 8.19
N LEU A 143 -20.10 0.38 7.11
CA LEU A 143 -20.27 1.78 6.77
C LEU A 143 -21.72 2.13 6.46
N GLU A 144 -22.40 1.27 5.69
CA GLU A 144 -23.82 1.41 5.38
C GLU A 144 -24.68 1.32 6.65
N GLU A 145 -24.40 0.35 7.52
CA GLU A 145 -25.06 0.22 8.83
C GLU A 145 -24.83 1.46 9.70
N SER A 146 -23.59 1.98 9.74
CA SER A 146 -23.27 3.20 10.49
C SER A 146 -23.99 4.43 9.93
N ARG A 147 -24.12 4.57 8.60
CA ARG A 147 -24.87 5.68 7.98
C ARG A 147 -26.35 5.64 8.34
N ARG A 148 -26.92 4.44 8.47
CA ARG A 148 -28.32 4.26 8.88
C ARG A 148 -28.54 4.62 10.35
N ASN A 149 -27.57 4.38 11.21
CA ASN A 149 -27.72 4.51 12.67
C ASN A 149 -27.14 5.82 13.25
N THR A 150 -26.12 6.43 12.64
CA THR A 150 -25.50 7.70 13.09
C THR A 150 -24.76 8.40 11.94
N PRO A 151 -25.39 9.36 11.22
CA PRO A 151 -24.80 9.99 10.03
C PRO A 151 -23.54 10.85 10.29
N LEU A 152 -23.21 11.15 11.55
CA LEU A 152 -22.07 12.01 11.92
C LEU A 152 -20.71 11.29 12.05
N LEU A 153 -20.67 9.95 12.01
CA LEU A 153 -19.46 9.19 12.35
C LEU A 153 -18.36 9.26 11.27
N LEU A 154 -18.76 9.29 10.00
CA LEU A 154 -17.86 9.32 8.84
C LEU A 154 -17.01 10.61 8.77
N ALA A 155 -17.62 11.76 9.09
CA ALA A 155 -16.94 13.06 9.14
C ALA A 155 -15.93 13.12 10.31
N GLY A 156 -16.28 12.57 11.48
CA GLY A 156 -15.38 12.52 12.64
C GLY A 156 -14.14 11.63 12.42
N ILE A 157 -14.30 10.55 11.65
CA ILE A 157 -13.24 9.62 11.25
C ILE A 157 -12.19 10.34 10.41
N LEU A 158 -12.59 11.09 9.38
CA LEU A 158 -11.65 11.77 8.50
C LEU A 158 -11.12 13.08 9.11
N ALA A 159 -11.94 13.83 9.86
CA ALA A 159 -11.52 15.06 10.55
C ALA A 159 -10.43 14.83 11.61
N SER A 160 -10.40 13.66 12.25
CA SER A 160 -9.37 13.31 13.24
C SER A 160 -7.96 13.21 12.64
N ILE A 161 -7.85 12.83 11.36
CA ILE A 161 -6.57 12.68 10.63
C ILE A 161 -5.91 14.06 10.39
N LEU A 162 -6.69 15.13 10.28
CA LEU A 162 -6.16 16.48 10.10
C LEU A 162 -5.58 17.10 11.39
N ILE A 163 -6.12 16.74 12.56
CA ILE A 163 -5.74 17.35 13.84
C ILE A 163 -4.29 16.99 14.24
N ALA A 164 -3.76 15.86 13.75
CA ALA A 164 -2.36 15.45 13.97
C ALA A 164 -1.31 16.32 13.24
N SER A 165 -1.73 17.18 12.29
CA SER A 165 -0.81 18.03 11.53
C SER A 165 -0.40 19.34 12.23
N ALA A 166 -1.00 19.65 13.38
CA ALA A 166 -0.84 20.93 14.06
C ALA A 166 0.20 20.94 15.19
N ASP A 167 0.67 19.79 15.69
CA ASP A 167 1.58 19.74 16.83
C ASP A 167 2.80 18.84 16.57
N SER A 168 3.94 19.49 16.31
CA SER A 168 5.15 18.87 15.74
C SER A 168 6.16 18.36 16.78
N GLN A 169 5.81 18.33 18.07
CA GLN A 169 6.78 18.01 19.13
C GLN A 169 6.45 16.84 20.06
N ALA A 170 5.37 16.08 19.82
CA ALA A 170 5.08 14.86 20.58
C ALA A 170 4.99 13.63 19.66
N GLY A 171 6.00 12.75 19.72
CA GLY A 171 5.89 11.32 19.37
C GLY A 171 5.03 10.92 18.16
N MET A 172 5.38 11.41 16.96
CA MET A 172 4.65 11.17 15.70
C MET A 172 4.36 9.69 15.40
N ALA A 173 5.22 8.75 15.80
CA ALA A 173 4.97 7.32 15.55
C ALA A 173 3.90 6.71 16.47
N GLY A 174 3.72 7.26 17.69
CA GLY A 174 2.77 6.73 18.68
C GLY A 174 1.35 7.30 18.52
N ILE A 175 1.22 8.53 18.04
CA ILE A 175 -0.08 9.18 17.84
C ILE A 175 -0.75 8.69 16.56
N THR A 176 0.00 8.54 15.47
CA THR A 176 -0.57 8.06 14.20
C THR A 176 -1.01 6.59 14.24
N SER A 177 -0.25 5.71 14.92
CA SER A 177 -0.69 4.32 15.13
C SER A 177 -1.93 4.27 16.03
N SER A 178 -1.97 5.08 17.11
CA SER A 178 -3.11 5.09 18.04
C SER A 178 -4.40 5.64 17.41
N MET A 179 -4.31 6.50 16.40
CA MET A 179 -5.48 7.03 15.70
C MET A 179 -5.98 6.11 14.58
N ALA A 180 -5.10 5.50 13.79
CA ALA A 180 -5.49 4.42 12.87
C ALA A 180 -6.07 3.23 13.66
N ALA A 181 -5.45 2.89 14.79
CA ALA A 181 -5.97 1.93 15.78
C ALA A 181 -7.34 2.33 16.30
N GLY A 182 -7.53 3.57 16.74
CA GLY A 182 -8.80 4.07 17.28
C GLY A 182 -9.91 4.10 16.24
N GLN A 183 -9.56 4.32 14.97
CA GLN A 183 -10.46 4.31 13.83
C GLN A 183 -10.89 2.90 13.45
N GLN A 184 -9.95 1.95 13.40
CA GLN A 184 -10.26 0.54 13.19
C GLN A 184 -10.94 -0.08 14.43
N ALA A 185 -10.60 0.33 15.65
CA ALA A 185 -11.25 -0.11 16.90
C ALA A 185 -12.68 0.43 17.05
N SER A 186 -13.03 1.49 16.30
CA SER A 186 -14.43 1.94 16.15
C SER A 186 -15.21 1.09 15.14
N ILE A 187 -14.50 0.37 14.26
CA ILE A 187 -15.03 -0.61 13.29
C ILE A 187 -14.84 -2.00 13.90
N ASN A 188 -15.56 -2.27 14.99
CA ASN A 188 -15.60 -3.62 15.56
C ASN A 188 -16.28 -4.55 14.56
N PHE A 189 -15.51 -5.36 13.82
CA PHE A 189 -16.09 -6.41 13.00
C PHE A 189 -16.89 -7.37 13.88
N THR A 190 -18.09 -7.72 13.42
CA THR A 190 -18.90 -8.69 14.15
C THR A 190 -18.16 -10.03 14.22
N ARG A 191 -18.42 -10.82 15.26
CA ARG A 191 -17.88 -12.19 15.36
C ARG A 191 -18.18 -13.03 14.11
N ARG A 192 -19.31 -12.75 13.43
CA ARG A 192 -19.69 -13.40 12.17
C ARG A 192 -18.76 -12.99 11.01
N ASN A 193 -18.43 -11.70 10.91
CA ASN A 193 -17.51 -11.19 9.88
C ASN A 193 -16.12 -11.82 10.03
N GLU A 194 -15.63 -11.93 11.27
CA GLU A 194 -14.35 -12.57 11.56
C GLU A 194 -14.34 -14.06 11.17
N GLN A 195 -15.36 -14.83 11.57
CA GLN A 195 -15.48 -16.25 11.20
C GLN A 195 -15.55 -16.46 9.68
N GLU A 196 -16.25 -15.57 8.98
CA GLU A 196 -16.34 -15.63 7.53
C GLU A 196 -15.01 -15.25 6.87
N ALA A 197 -14.33 -14.22 7.38
CA ALA A 197 -13.00 -13.83 6.90
C ALA A 197 -11.96 -14.94 7.13
N ASP A 198 -11.99 -15.62 8.28
CA ASP A 198 -11.13 -16.79 8.56
C ASP A 198 -11.37 -17.90 7.52
N ARG A 199 -12.63 -18.23 7.28
CA ARG A 199 -13.04 -19.28 6.33
C ARG A 199 -12.61 -18.97 4.90
N ILE A 200 -12.92 -17.78 4.41
CA ILE A 200 -12.59 -17.35 3.05
C ILE A 200 -11.07 -17.15 2.91
N GLY A 201 -10.42 -16.58 3.93
CA GLY A 201 -8.98 -16.37 3.97
C GLY A 201 -8.21 -17.68 3.86
N MET A 202 -8.57 -18.72 4.62
CA MET A 202 -7.93 -20.04 4.51
C MET A 202 -8.15 -20.69 3.13
N LEU A 203 -9.32 -20.48 2.51
CA LEU A 203 -9.57 -20.97 1.15
C LEU A 203 -8.65 -20.24 0.15
N ASN A 204 -8.52 -18.92 0.25
CA ASN A 204 -7.62 -18.12 -0.58
C ASN A 204 -6.16 -18.60 -0.40
N MET A 205 -5.74 -18.87 0.84
CA MET A 205 -4.41 -19.43 1.12
C MET A 205 -4.19 -20.77 0.43
N ALA A 206 -5.13 -21.71 0.57
CA ALA A 206 -5.04 -23.04 -0.04
C ALA A 206 -4.92 -22.93 -1.57
N ASN A 207 -5.73 -22.08 -2.20
CA ASN A 207 -5.71 -21.85 -3.64
C ASN A 207 -4.39 -21.23 -4.12
N SER A 208 -3.76 -20.39 -3.29
CA SER A 208 -2.44 -19.79 -3.56
C SER A 208 -1.25 -20.69 -3.20
N GLY A 209 -1.49 -21.92 -2.74
CA GLY A 209 -0.47 -22.88 -2.37
C GLY A 209 0.19 -22.62 -1.01
N PHE A 210 -0.47 -21.86 -0.13
CA PHE A 210 -0.06 -21.66 1.27
C PHE A 210 -0.75 -22.67 2.19
N ASP A 211 -0.06 -23.05 3.27
CA ASP A 211 -0.54 -24.01 4.26
C ASP A 211 -1.72 -23.42 5.06
N PRO A 212 -2.93 -23.99 4.97
CA PRO A 212 -4.09 -23.50 5.73
C PRO A 212 -3.88 -23.55 7.25
N TYR A 213 -3.01 -24.44 7.75
CA TYR A 213 -2.66 -24.48 9.18
C TYR A 213 -1.84 -23.28 9.64
N ALA A 214 -1.36 -22.42 8.75
CA ALA A 214 -0.60 -21.24 9.16
C ALA A 214 -1.47 -20.16 9.79
N MET A 215 -2.75 -20.08 9.44
CA MET A 215 -3.70 -19.18 10.10
C MET A 215 -3.91 -19.51 11.59
N PRO A 216 -4.28 -20.74 11.99
CA PRO A 216 -4.40 -21.08 13.42
C PRO A 216 -3.07 -20.98 14.18
N ARG A 217 -1.91 -21.24 13.53
CA ARG A 217 -0.59 -20.97 14.13
C ARG A 217 -0.39 -19.49 14.43
N MET A 218 -0.71 -18.61 13.48
CA MET A 218 -0.63 -17.16 13.66
C MET A 218 -1.56 -16.68 14.77
N PHE A 219 -2.82 -17.16 14.80
CA PHE A 219 -3.78 -16.85 15.87
C PHE A 219 -3.28 -17.30 17.25
N SER A 220 -2.74 -18.52 17.34
CA SER A 220 -2.15 -19.02 18.58
C SER A 220 -0.97 -18.16 19.03
N ARG A 221 -0.15 -17.66 18.10
CA ARG A 221 0.96 -16.75 18.39
C ARG A 221 0.48 -15.41 18.89
N LEU A 222 -0.53 -14.82 18.24
CA LEU A 222 -1.17 -13.58 18.67
C LEU A 222 -1.76 -13.69 20.08
N GLN A 223 -2.50 -14.78 20.34
CA GLN A 223 -3.08 -15.05 21.64
C GLN A 223 -2.02 -15.22 22.74
N ARG A 224 -0.90 -15.89 22.44
CA ARG A 224 0.22 -16.01 23.40
C ARG A 224 0.85 -14.65 23.65
N SER A 225 1.12 -13.87 22.59
CA SER A 225 1.71 -12.53 22.70
C SER A 225 0.87 -11.59 23.56
N SER A 226 -0.46 -11.58 23.38
CA SER A 226 -1.36 -10.73 24.18
C SER A 226 -1.38 -11.09 25.66
N ARG A 227 -1.24 -12.38 26.02
CA ARG A 227 -1.11 -12.81 27.42
C ARG A 227 0.14 -12.26 28.09
N PHE A 228 1.25 -12.12 27.35
CA PHE A 228 2.51 -11.56 27.87
C PHE A 228 2.53 -10.03 27.91
N LEU A 229 1.85 -9.36 26.98
CA LEU A 229 1.79 -7.89 26.88
C LEU A 229 0.77 -7.24 27.82
N GLY A 230 -0.10 -8.03 28.47
CA GLY A 230 -1.01 -7.56 29.51
C GLY A 230 -2.05 -6.56 28.97
N GLN A 231 -2.07 -5.34 29.51
CA GLN A 231 -3.09 -4.31 29.20
C GLN A 231 -2.91 -3.64 27.81
N ASN A 232 -1.82 -3.92 27.09
CA ASN A 232 -1.56 -3.35 25.77
C ASN A 232 -1.54 -4.44 24.70
N PRO A 233 -2.70 -5.03 24.34
CA PRO A 233 -2.74 -6.01 23.26
C PRO A 233 -2.27 -5.37 21.94
N PRO A 234 -1.68 -6.16 21.02
CA PRO A 234 -1.41 -5.72 19.66
C PRO A 234 -2.63 -5.03 19.04
N GLU A 235 -2.40 -3.95 18.29
CA GLU A 235 -3.43 -3.16 17.63
C GLU A 235 -4.38 -4.01 16.78
N PHE A 236 -3.82 -4.98 16.04
CA PHE A 236 -4.58 -5.95 15.27
C PHE A 236 -5.65 -6.70 16.11
N LEU A 237 -5.40 -6.98 17.39
CA LEU A 237 -6.36 -7.70 18.25
C LEU A 237 -7.47 -6.80 18.79
N LEU A 238 -7.30 -5.48 18.74
CA LEU A 238 -8.39 -4.54 19.08
C LEU A 238 -9.52 -4.62 18.04
N THR A 239 -9.18 -5.02 16.82
CA THR A 239 -10.04 -4.94 15.64
C THR A 239 -10.42 -6.33 15.13
N HIS A 240 -9.52 -7.30 15.32
CA HIS A 240 -9.71 -8.72 15.04
C HIS A 240 -9.48 -9.55 16.31
N PRO A 241 -10.41 -9.55 17.29
CA PRO A 241 -10.23 -10.32 18.51
C PRO A 241 -10.08 -11.81 18.23
N VAL A 242 -8.94 -12.39 18.64
CA VAL A 242 -8.67 -13.82 18.51
C VAL A 242 -9.11 -14.54 19.79
N THR A 243 -10.08 -15.44 19.66
CA THR A 243 -10.60 -16.28 20.76
C THR A 243 -10.18 -17.74 20.61
N GLU A 244 -10.23 -18.50 21.70
CA GLU A 244 -9.99 -19.96 21.64
C GLU A 244 -10.96 -20.67 20.67
N SER A 245 -12.20 -20.19 20.59
CA SER A 245 -13.19 -20.71 19.64
C SER A 245 -12.81 -20.46 18.18
N ARG A 246 -12.22 -19.31 17.85
CA ARG A 246 -11.73 -19.02 16.49
C ARG A 246 -10.53 -19.88 16.13
N ILE A 247 -9.61 -20.09 17.08
CA ILE A 247 -8.46 -20.99 16.87
C ILE A 247 -8.96 -22.40 16.57
N ALA A 248 -9.88 -22.94 17.38
CA ALA A 248 -10.44 -24.27 17.19
C ALA A 248 -11.22 -24.41 15.87
N ASP A 249 -12.00 -23.39 15.48
CA ASP A 249 -12.70 -23.37 14.18
C ASP A 249 -11.70 -23.34 13.02
N ALA A 250 -10.65 -22.53 13.12
CA ALA A 250 -9.59 -22.44 12.11
C ALA A 250 -8.83 -23.77 11.96
N GLU A 251 -8.51 -24.45 13.06
CA GLU A 251 -7.90 -25.79 13.04
C GLU A 251 -8.82 -26.83 12.38
N ASN A 252 -10.11 -26.84 12.73
CA ASN A 252 -11.08 -27.75 12.15
C ASN A 252 -11.19 -27.53 10.63
N ARG A 253 -11.27 -26.28 10.16
CA ARG A 253 -11.33 -25.95 8.73
C ARG A 253 -10.05 -26.30 8.00
N ALA A 254 -8.89 -26.00 8.57
CA ALA A 254 -7.60 -26.35 7.99
C ALA A 254 -7.48 -27.87 7.74
N SER A 255 -8.12 -28.70 8.58
CA SER A 255 -8.16 -30.15 8.39
C SER A 255 -8.97 -30.63 7.18
N GLN A 256 -9.90 -29.81 6.70
CA GLN A 256 -10.81 -30.11 5.59
C GLN A 256 -10.30 -29.55 4.25
N LEU A 257 -9.30 -28.68 4.27
CA LEU A 257 -8.70 -28.07 3.09
C LEU A 257 -7.55 -28.91 2.54
N PRO A 258 -7.33 -28.89 1.21
CA PRO A 258 -6.21 -29.61 0.62
C PRO A 258 -4.90 -29.08 1.18
N LYS A 259 -4.01 -29.99 1.60
CA LYS A 259 -2.64 -29.64 1.95
C LYS A 259 -1.90 -29.39 0.65
N PRO A 260 -1.46 -28.15 0.35
CA PRO A 260 -0.72 -27.90 -0.87
C PRO A 260 0.59 -28.69 -0.84
N THR A 261 1.07 -29.11 -2.01
CA THR A 261 2.39 -29.72 -2.14
C THR A 261 3.42 -28.71 -1.65
N TYR A 262 4.04 -28.99 -0.50
CA TYR A 262 4.97 -28.05 0.14
C TYR A 262 6.12 -27.72 -0.82
N LYS A 263 6.08 -26.52 -1.41
CA LYS A 263 7.26 -25.95 -2.06
C LYS A 263 8.11 -25.37 -0.95
N LYS A 264 9.34 -25.87 -0.82
CA LYS A 264 10.33 -25.29 0.10
C LYS A 264 10.42 -23.79 -0.20
N GLN A 265 10.09 -22.98 0.79
CA GLN A 265 10.18 -21.53 0.66
C GLN A 265 11.66 -21.14 0.45
N GLY A 266 11.87 -20.12 -0.39
CA GLY A 266 13.18 -19.47 -0.51
C GLY A 266 13.56 -18.77 0.79
N TYR A 267 14.70 -18.08 0.78
CA TYR A 267 15.16 -17.31 1.94
C TYR A 267 14.63 -15.86 1.95
N ASP A 268 13.84 -15.44 0.95
CA ASP A 268 13.38 -14.06 0.77
C ASP A 268 12.74 -13.50 2.05
N TYR A 269 11.76 -14.21 2.61
CA TYR A 269 11.07 -13.80 3.82
C TYR A 269 12.02 -13.62 5.01
N GLN A 270 12.89 -14.60 5.25
CA GLN A 270 13.81 -14.57 6.38
C GLN A 270 14.87 -13.49 6.21
N LEU A 271 15.38 -13.26 4.98
CA LEU A 271 16.29 -12.18 4.68
C LEU A 271 15.62 -10.81 4.91
N LEU A 272 14.40 -10.61 4.43
CA LEU A 272 13.63 -9.39 4.67
C LEU A 272 13.35 -9.18 6.16
N LYS A 273 13.03 -10.25 6.89
CA LYS A 273 12.87 -10.22 8.35
C LYS A 273 14.13 -9.71 9.05
N LYS A 274 15.34 -10.14 8.64
CA LYS A 274 16.62 -9.59 9.15
C LYS A 274 16.78 -8.09 8.83
N ARG A 275 16.37 -7.65 7.63
CA ARG A 275 16.41 -6.20 7.28
C ARG A 275 15.50 -5.38 8.20
N VAL A 276 14.28 -5.86 8.44
CA VAL A 276 13.31 -5.21 9.34
C VAL A 276 13.81 -5.22 10.80
N GLU A 277 14.44 -6.32 11.25
CA GLU A 277 15.02 -6.44 12.59
C GLU A 277 16.13 -5.41 12.83
N VAL A 278 17.06 -5.27 11.87
CA VAL A 278 18.12 -4.25 11.91
C VAL A 278 17.55 -2.83 11.78
N TYR A 279 16.46 -2.65 11.03
CA TYR A 279 15.82 -1.36 10.89
C TYR A 279 15.26 -0.85 12.23
N TYR A 280 14.48 -1.69 12.93
CA TYR A 280 13.81 -1.32 14.19
C TYR A 280 14.63 -1.52 15.47
N THR A 281 15.86 -2.04 15.39
CA THR A 281 16.66 -2.24 16.60
C THR A 281 16.93 -0.93 17.35
N LYS A 282 16.72 -0.97 18.68
CA LYS A 282 17.05 0.12 19.60
C LYS A 282 18.48 0.03 20.12
N ASP A 283 19.05 -1.17 20.13
CA ASP A 283 20.43 -1.43 20.54
C ASP A 283 21.14 -2.24 19.44
N ILE A 284 21.87 -1.51 18.60
CA ILE A 284 22.62 -2.11 17.50
C ILE A 284 23.77 -3.00 17.98
N ASN A 285 24.38 -2.69 19.13
CA ASN A 285 25.51 -3.46 19.65
C ASN A 285 25.05 -4.80 20.23
N GLN A 286 23.92 -4.80 20.95
CA GLN A 286 23.30 -6.03 21.42
C GLN A 286 22.89 -6.91 20.24
N LEU A 287 22.30 -6.33 19.19
CA LEU A 287 21.90 -7.08 17.99
C LEU A 287 23.11 -7.70 17.28
N ILE A 288 24.20 -6.94 17.11
CA ILE A 288 25.47 -7.44 16.54
C ILE A 288 25.98 -8.63 17.34
N LYS A 289 26.04 -8.51 18.68
CA LYS A 289 26.48 -9.60 19.56
C LYS A 289 25.57 -10.84 19.40
N GLY A 290 24.26 -10.64 19.33
CA GLY A 290 23.29 -11.71 19.09
C GLY A 290 23.58 -12.47 17.80
N TYR A 291 23.74 -11.76 16.69
CA TYR A 291 24.08 -12.41 15.41
C TYR A 291 25.45 -13.08 15.39
N GLN A 292 26.45 -12.51 16.07
CA GLN A 292 27.77 -13.14 16.20
C GLN A 292 27.68 -14.48 16.95
N LEU A 293 26.86 -14.56 17.99
CA LEU A 293 26.64 -15.79 18.75
C LEU A 293 25.87 -16.84 17.96
N SER A 294 24.87 -16.44 17.17
CA SER A 294 24.05 -17.36 16.37
C SER A 294 24.62 -17.68 14.99
N ALA A 295 25.69 -17.03 14.54
CA ALA A 295 26.26 -17.19 13.20
C ALA A 295 26.73 -18.63 12.89
N ALA A 296 27.08 -19.41 13.92
CA ALA A 296 27.47 -20.81 13.77
C ALA A 296 26.29 -21.72 13.40
N ASP A 297 25.09 -21.42 13.92
CA ASP A 297 23.90 -22.27 13.81
C ASP A 297 22.89 -21.76 12.77
N ASP A 298 22.85 -20.44 12.54
CA ASP A 298 21.97 -19.79 11.56
C ASP A 298 22.80 -19.04 10.52
N GLN A 299 22.92 -19.63 9.32
CA GLN A 299 23.61 -19.03 8.18
C GLN A 299 23.08 -17.62 7.82
N LEU A 300 21.82 -17.30 8.10
CA LEU A 300 21.23 -15.98 7.83
C LEU A 300 21.62 -14.94 8.89
N SER A 301 22.16 -15.35 10.02
CA SER A 301 22.67 -14.43 11.04
C SER A 301 23.89 -13.65 10.53
N ASN A 302 24.71 -14.23 9.65
CA ASN A 302 25.79 -13.47 8.98
C ASN A 302 25.25 -12.35 8.08
N TYR A 303 24.07 -12.54 7.48
CA TYR A 303 23.43 -11.47 6.71
C TYR A 303 22.89 -10.37 7.63
N GLY A 304 22.20 -10.73 8.71
CA GLY A 304 21.77 -9.78 9.74
C GLY A 304 22.95 -9.00 10.33
N LEU A 305 24.06 -9.69 10.62
CA LEU A 305 25.31 -9.11 11.11
C LEU A 305 25.87 -8.09 10.12
N ALA A 306 25.94 -8.43 8.83
CA ALA A 306 26.40 -7.51 7.80
C ALA A 306 25.56 -6.23 7.75
N LEU A 307 24.22 -6.37 7.74
CA LEU A 307 23.31 -5.22 7.75
C LEU A 307 23.49 -4.35 8.99
N ALA A 308 23.63 -4.96 10.17
CA ALA A 308 23.83 -4.25 11.42
C ALA A 308 25.17 -3.50 11.44
N LEU A 309 26.24 -4.11 10.91
CA LEU A 309 27.56 -3.49 10.78
C LEU A 309 27.55 -2.35 9.74
N ILE A 310 26.84 -2.48 8.62
CA ILE A 310 26.62 -1.37 7.67
C ILE A 310 25.94 -0.20 8.38
N LYS A 311 24.87 -0.47 9.13
CA LYS A 311 24.13 0.56 9.90
C LYS A 311 25.01 1.24 10.96
N LYS A 312 25.93 0.49 11.57
CA LYS A 312 26.90 1.02 12.55
C LYS A 312 28.07 1.79 11.91
N GLY A 313 28.37 1.54 10.64
CA GLY A 313 29.53 2.12 9.93
C GLY A 313 30.77 1.22 9.88
N ASP A 314 30.68 -0.02 10.37
CA ASP A 314 31.78 -0.99 10.41
C ASP A 314 31.89 -1.76 9.08
N TYR A 315 32.14 -1.04 7.97
CA TYR A 315 32.05 -1.57 6.60
C TYR A 315 33.00 -2.75 6.31
N SER A 316 34.20 -2.75 6.91
CA SER A 316 35.17 -3.84 6.75
C SER A 316 34.63 -5.16 7.33
N GLN A 317 34.09 -5.12 8.54
CA GLN A 317 33.50 -6.29 9.17
C GLN A 317 32.21 -6.71 8.46
N ALA A 318 31.41 -5.75 7.98
CA ALA A 318 30.22 -6.05 7.18
C ALA A 318 30.57 -6.85 5.92
N LYS A 319 31.63 -6.45 5.20
CA LYS A 319 32.14 -7.17 4.02
C LYS A 319 32.56 -8.59 4.38
N THR A 320 33.23 -8.78 5.51
CA THR A 320 33.61 -10.11 6.01
C THR A 320 32.38 -10.96 6.30
N ALA A 321 31.38 -10.42 7.00
CA ALA A 321 30.14 -11.12 7.31
C ALA A 321 29.39 -11.56 6.04
N LEU A 322 29.31 -10.71 5.00
CA LEU A 322 28.71 -11.11 3.72
C LEU A 322 29.51 -12.20 3.00
N LYS A 323 30.84 -12.16 3.08
CA LYS A 323 31.72 -13.20 2.49
C LYS A 323 31.62 -14.54 3.22
N SER A 324 31.25 -14.54 4.50
CA SER A 324 31.02 -15.74 5.30
C SER A 324 29.70 -16.44 4.97
N LEU A 325 28.82 -15.84 4.15
CA LEU A 325 27.61 -16.50 3.68
C LEU A 325 27.96 -17.65 2.72
N PRO A 326 27.20 -18.76 2.71
CA PRO A 326 27.31 -19.82 1.70
C PRO A 326 27.19 -19.30 0.26
N SER A 327 27.87 -19.94 -0.69
CA SER A 327 27.95 -19.48 -2.09
C SER A 327 26.58 -19.30 -2.76
N ASN A 328 25.61 -20.16 -2.46
CA ASN A 328 24.24 -20.04 -2.96
C ASN A 328 23.53 -18.79 -2.43
N LEU A 329 23.78 -18.41 -1.16
CA LEU A 329 23.25 -17.17 -0.59
C LEU A 329 24.01 -15.95 -1.13
N GLN A 330 25.32 -16.02 -1.35
CA GLN A 330 26.07 -14.92 -1.97
C GLN A 330 25.54 -14.55 -3.38
N GLN A 331 25.04 -15.53 -4.13
CA GLN A 331 24.44 -15.30 -5.45
C GLN A 331 22.99 -14.79 -5.38
N HIS A 332 22.35 -14.86 -4.22
CA HIS A 332 20.98 -14.40 -4.00
C HIS A 332 20.85 -12.90 -4.27
N LEU A 333 19.78 -12.48 -4.96
CA LEU A 333 19.59 -11.09 -5.38
C LEU A 333 19.69 -10.09 -4.22
N TYR A 334 19.05 -10.38 -3.09
CA TYR A 334 19.06 -9.46 -1.94
C TYR A 334 20.46 -9.29 -1.34
N ILE A 335 21.28 -10.34 -1.37
CA ILE A 335 22.67 -10.29 -0.90
C ILE A 335 23.54 -9.49 -1.87
N ARG A 336 23.37 -9.70 -3.18
CA ARG A 336 24.07 -8.92 -4.22
C ARG A 336 23.72 -7.43 -4.17
N LEU A 337 22.45 -7.10 -3.94
CA LEU A 337 22.02 -5.72 -3.70
C LEU A 337 22.65 -5.15 -2.43
N THR A 338 22.76 -5.95 -1.36
CA THR A 338 23.41 -5.53 -0.11
C THR A 338 24.91 -5.25 -0.29
N TYR A 339 25.62 -5.97 -1.18
CA TYR A 339 26.99 -5.62 -1.55
C TYR A 339 27.09 -4.24 -2.20
N ALA A 340 26.15 -3.89 -3.08
CA ALA A 340 26.10 -2.55 -3.68
C ALA A 340 25.72 -1.47 -2.64
N GLU A 341 24.79 -1.78 -1.73
CA GLU A 341 24.44 -0.90 -0.60
C GLU A 341 25.63 -0.65 0.33
N LEU A 342 26.40 -1.69 0.64
CA LEU A 342 27.64 -1.60 1.41
C LEU A 342 28.67 -0.71 0.71
N ALA A 343 28.88 -0.91 -0.59
CA ALA A 343 29.82 -0.11 -1.37
C ALA A 343 29.41 1.38 -1.39
N LEU A 344 28.12 1.68 -1.55
CA LEU A 344 27.61 3.06 -1.43
C LEU A 344 27.84 3.64 -0.04
N ALA A 345 27.54 2.88 1.02
CA ALA A 345 27.73 3.32 2.40
C ALA A 345 29.20 3.58 2.74
N ALA A 346 30.11 2.77 2.19
CA ALA A 346 31.56 2.93 2.34
C ALA A 346 32.17 4.06 1.47
N GLY A 347 31.36 4.75 0.66
CA GLY A 347 31.83 5.77 -0.27
C GLY A 347 32.49 5.22 -1.55
N GLU A 348 32.45 3.90 -1.77
CA GLU A 348 32.96 3.21 -2.95
C GLU A 348 31.97 3.31 -4.13
N THR A 349 31.57 4.53 -4.50
CA THR A 349 30.44 4.78 -5.42
C THR A 349 30.62 4.15 -6.80
N GLN A 350 31.85 4.11 -7.32
CA GLN A 350 32.15 3.49 -8.61
C GLN A 350 32.00 1.97 -8.57
N ASP A 351 32.31 1.33 -7.44
CA ASP A 351 32.10 -0.10 -7.29
C ASP A 351 30.62 -0.44 -7.22
N ALA A 352 29.86 0.31 -6.42
CA ALA A 352 28.41 0.18 -6.38
C ALA A 352 27.77 0.34 -7.77
N LEU A 353 28.21 1.33 -8.55
CA LEU A 353 27.70 1.54 -9.90
C LEU A 353 27.97 0.33 -10.82
N ARG A 354 29.20 -0.19 -10.84
CA ARG A 354 29.53 -1.40 -11.63
C ARG A 354 28.68 -2.60 -11.23
N GLN A 355 28.49 -2.82 -9.92
CA GLN A 355 27.66 -3.91 -9.43
C GLN A 355 26.19 -3.73 -9.85
N MET A 356 25.65 -2.51 -9.73
CA MET A 356 24.28 -2.21 -10.12
C MET A 356 24.05 -2.28 -11.63
N GLU A 357 25.00 -1.85 -12.46
CA GLU A 357 24.93 -2.02 -13.93
C GLU A 357 24.84 -3.48 -14.34
N GLN A 358 25.56 -4.38 -13.64
CA GLN A 358 25.46 -5.82 -13.88
C GLN A 358 24.11 -6.38 -13.43
N LEU A 359 23.61 -5.94 -12.27
CA LEU A 359 22.31 -6.37 -11.75
C LEU A 359 21.15 -5.89 -12.63
N ASP A 360 21.17 -4.64 -13.09
CA ASP A 360 20.14 -4.07 -13.97
C ASP A 360 20.07 -4.82 -15.31
N LYS A 361 21.21 -5.23 -15.88
CA LYS A 361 21.23 -6.09 -17.08
C LYS A 361 20.59 -7.45 -16.87
N LEU A 362 20.74 -8.03 -15.68
CA LEU A 362 20.19 -9.35 -15.35
C LEU A 362 18.71 -9.29 -14.93
N TYR A 363 18.29 -8.16 -14.35
CA TYR A 363 16.95 -7.95 -13.80
C TYR A 363 16.36 -6.60 -14.25
N PRO A 364 16.23 -6.35 -15.57
CA PRO A 364 15.85 -5.04 -16.11
C PRO A 364 14.42 -4.60 -15.73
N ASP A 365 13.59 -5.54 -15.28
CA ASP A 365 12.21 -5.30 -14.85
C ASP A 365 12.03 -5.25 -13.33
N SER A 366 13.09 -5.48 -12.56
CA SER A 366 13.00 -5.53 -11.10
C SER A 366 13.01 -4.13 -10.52
N TYR A 367 11.86 -3.69 -9.99
CA TYR A 367 11.72 -2.39 -9.32
C TYR A 367 12.83 -2.11 -8.29
N PRO A 368 13.12 -3.02 -7.33
CA PRO A 368 14.20 -2.80 -6.36
C PRO A 368 15.58 -2.62 -7.02
N VAL A 369 15.88 -3.38 -8.06
CA VAL A 369 17.18 -3.25 -8.76
C VAL A 369 17.27 -1.90 -9.47
N ARG A 370 16.25 -1.53 -10.24
CA ARG A 370 16.24 -0.27 -10.99
C ARG A 370 16.32 0.94 -10.08
N GLN A 371 15.58 0.93 -8.97
CA GLN A 371 15.62 2.04 -8.01
C GLN A 371 16.99 2.17 -7.34
N ARG A 372 17.60 1.06 -6.92
CA ARG A 372 18.97 1.06 -6.37
C ARG A 372 20.00 1.46 -7.41
N TYR A 373 19.78 1.14 -8.69
CA TYR A 373 20.66 1.56 -9.78
C TYR A 373 20.57 3.07 -10.01
N ALA A 374 19.37 3.66 -9.99
CA ALA A 374 19.20 5.11 -10.00
C ALA A 374 19.95 5.78 -8.83
N LYS A 375 19.91 5.21 -7.62
CA LYS A 375 20.70 5.70 -6.47
C LYS A 375 22.21 5.63 -6.73
N ALA A 376 22.72 4.53 -7.28
CA ALA A 376 24.13 4.40 -7.62
C ALA A 376 24.55 5.39 -8.72
N LEU A 377 23.70 5.64 -9.72
CA LEU A 377 23.94 6.66 -10.75
C LEU A 377 24.01 8.06 -10.14
N SER A 378 23.06 8.41 -9.27
CA SER A 378 23.04 9.69 -8.56
C SER A 378 24.28 9.89 -7.68
N ALA A 379 24.73 8.85 -6.98
CA ALA A 379 25.97 8.88 -6.20
C ALA A 379 27.22 9.15 -7.07
N ASN A 380 27.19 8.78 -8.35
CA ASN A 380 28.24 9.07 -9.33
C ASN A 380 27.92 10.30 -10.20
N ARG A 381 27.01 11.17 -9.75
CA ARG A 381 26.61 12.42 -10.41
C ARG A 381 26.03 12.24 -11.83
N GLN A 382 25.57 11.03 -12.16
CA GLN A 382 24.90 10.73 -13.44
C GLN A 382 23.40 11.03 -13.37
N TYR A 383 23.06 12.25 -12.94
CA TYR A 383 21.69 12.63 -12.58
C TYR A 383 20.68 12.50 -13.72
N LYS A 384 21.08 12.83 -14.96
CA LYS A 384 20.20 12.69 -16.14
C LYS A 384 19.80 11.22 -16.39
N LYS A 385 20.72 10.27 -16.22
CA LYS A 385 20.42 8.83 -16.36
C LYS A 385 19.56 8.34 -15.19
N ALA A 386 19.88 8.76 -13.97
CA ALA A 386 19.10 8.42 -12.79
C ALA A 386 17.64 8.92 -12.91
N ALA A 387 17.45 10.19 -13.32
CA ALA A 387 16.13 10.78 -13.55
C ALA A 387 15.34 10.02 -14.62
N ARG A 388 15.99 9.57 -15.71
CA ARG A 388 15.33 8.74 -16.72
C ARG A 388 14.80 7.43 -16.13
N ILE A 389 15.63 6.71 -15.36
CA ILE A 389 15.19 5.46 -14.71
C ILE A 389 14.02 5.72 -13.75
N LEU A 390 14.12 6.76 -12.92
CA LEU A 390 13.07 7.11 -11.97
C LEU A 390 11.78 7.55 -12.67
N SER A 391 11.86 8.21 -13.83
CA SER A 391 10.69 8.55 -14.65
C SER A 391 10.03 7.31 -15.28
N GLU A 392 10.82 6.32 -15.72
CA GLU A 392 10.27 5.05 -16.21
C GLU A 392 9.63 4.25 -15.07
N LEU A 393 10.23 4.29 -13.87
CA LEU A 393 9.66 3.68 -12.68
C LEU A 393 8.37 4.38 -12.23
N SER A 394 8.29 5.70 -12.30
CA SER A 394 7.11 6.46 -11.86
C SER A 394 5.90 6.22 -12.77
N GLN A 395 6.14 5.93 -14.06
CA GLN A 395 5.09 5.53 -14.99
C GLN A 395 4.57 4.11 -14.70
N ARG A 396 5.46 3.19 -14.30
CA ARG A 396 5.09 1.79 -13.98
C ARG A 396 4.43 1.68 -12.60
N PHE A 397 4.82 2.53 -11.65
CA PHE A 397 4.33 2.53 -10.27
C PHE A 397 3.83 3.93 -9.88
N PRO A 398 2.75 4.43 -10.52
CA PRO A 398 2.27 5.80 -10.35
C PRO A 398 1.82 6.11 -8.92
N ASP A 399 1.41 5.11 -8.15
CA ASP A 399 0.94 5.26 -6.77
C ASP A 399 2.07 5.24 -5.72
N ASN A 400 3.33 5.06 -6.13
CA ASN A 400 4.48 4.98 -5.22
C ASN A 400 5.08 6.38 -4.96
N SER A 401 4.78 6.92 -3.78
CA SER A 401 5.21 8.25 -3.32
C SER A 401 6.74 8.41 -3.29
N PHE A 402 7.50 7.38 -2.93
CA PHE A 402 8.96 7.42 -2.87
C PHE A 402 9.60 7.64 -4.23
N ILE A 403 9.07 7.03 -5.28
CA ILE A 403 9.63 7.17 -6.63
C ILE A 403 9.47 8.61 -7.11
N TRP A 404 8.30 9.22 -6.90
CA TRP A 404 8.06 10.62 -7.26
C TRP A 404 8.91 11.59 -6.46
N TYR A 405 9.09 11.33 -5.15
CA TYR A 405 9.98 12.12 -4.32
C TYR A 405 11.44 12.03 -4.80
N GLU A 406 11.96 10.81 -5.00
CA GLU A 406 13.32 10.61 -5.50
C GLU A 406 13.52 11.20 -6.91
N LEU A 407 12.51 11.11 -7.77
CA LEU A 407 12.52 11.70 -9.11
C LEU A 407 12.62 13.23 -9.04
N ALA A 408 11.81 13.88 -8.20
CA ALA A 408 11.84 15.34 -8.04
C ALA A 408 13.24 15.84 -7.63
N GLU A 409 13.84 15.22 -6.62
CA GLU A 409 15.17 15.60 -6.15
C GLU A 409 16.24 15.34 -7.23
N THR A 410 16.13 14.22 -7.95
CA THR A 410 17.07 13.87 -9.02
C THR A 410 16.93 14.79 -10.25
N GLN A 411 15.72 15.21 -10.61
CA GLN A 411 15.49 16.17 -11.70
C GLN A 411 16.12 17.53 -11.38
N GLY A 412 16.08 17.96 -10.12
CA GLY A 412 16.73 19.19 -9.67
C GLY A 412 18.25 19.13 -9.86
N LEU A 413 18.86 18.01 -9.45
CA LEU A 413 20.29 17.76 -9.67
C LEU A 413 20.64 17.61 -11.17
N ALA A 414 19.70 17.16 -11.99
CA ALA A 414 19.87 17.06 -13.45
C ALA A 414 19.70 18.41 -14.17
N GLY A 415 19.26 19.46 -13.47
CA GLY A 415 18.99 20.79 -14.02
C GLY A 415 17.67 20.90 -14.79
N ASN A 416 16.71 19.99 -14.57
CA ASN A 416 15.40 20.01 -15.22
C ASN A 416 14.33 20.57 -14.27
N THR A 417 14.20 21.90 -14.25
CA THR A 417 13.28 22.62 -13.35
C THR A 417 11.82 22.23 -13.56
N LEU A 418 11.35 22.12 -14.81
CA LEU A 418 9.98 21.69 -15.10
C LEU A 418 9.72 20.29 -14.53
N GLY A 419 10.63 19.35 -14.77
CA GLY A 419 10.52 17.98 -14.24
C GLY A 419 10.52 17.91 -12.71
N VAL A 420 11.17 18.85 -12.01
CA VAL A 420 11.06 18.97 -10.54
C VAL A 420 9.62 19.28 -10.15
N HIS A 421 9.02 20.29 -10.78
CA HIS A 421 7.65 20.68 -10.44
C HIS A 421 6.68 19.55 -10.74
N GLU A 422 6.76 18.94 -11.92
CA GLU A 422 5.89 17.82 -12.31
C GLU A 422 5.98 16.66 -11.31
N ALA A 423 7.19 16.20 -10.96
CA ALA A 423 7.35 15.12 -10.00
C ALA A 423 6.87 15.49 -8.58
N ARG A 424 7.03 16.76 -8.16
CA ARG A 424 6.50 17.24 -6.87
C ARG A 424 4.98 17.33 -6.84
N VAL A 425 4.35 17.71 -7.95
CA VAL A 425 2.88 17.72 -8.06
C VAL A 425 2.34 16.31 -7.80
N GLU A 426 2.91 15.30 -8.46
CA GLU A 426 2.55 13.89 -8.27
C GLU A 426 2.72 13.45 -6.81
N TYR A 427 3.90 13.70 -6.25
CA TYR A 427 4.19 13.39 -4.85
C TYR A 427 3.18 14.02 -3.89
N PHE A 428 2.92 15.33 -4.04
CA PHE A 428 2.00 16.04 -3.15
C PHE A 428 0.55 15.58 -3.28
N LEU A 429 0.11 15.21 -4.48
CA LEU A 429 -1.21 14.60 -4.68
C LEU A 429 -1.29 13.24 -3.99
N LEU A 430 -0.26 12.40 -4.08
CA LEU A 430 -0.25 11.08 -3.44
C LEU A 430 -0.32 11.12 -1.92
N ILE A 431 0.18 12.19 -1.29
CA ILE A 431 0.12 12.38 0.17
C ILE A 431 -1.01 13.31 0.63
N GLY A 432 -1.94 13.66 -0.26
CA GLY A 432 -3.08 14.52 0.07
C GLY A 432 -2.76 16.01 0.27
N ALA A 433 -1.52 16.44 0.04
CA ALA A 433 -1.07 17.83 0.17
C ALA A 433 -1.44 18.67 -1.07
N THR A 434 -2.73 18.70 -1.42
CA THR A 434 -3.25 19.29 -2.67
C THR A 434 -2.91 20.78 -2.84
N ASP A 435 -2.89 21.57 -1.77
CA ASP A 435 -2.49 22.98 -1.87
C ASP A 435 -1.02 23.16 -2.26
N LYS A 436 -0.13 22.26 -1.78
CA LYS A 436 1.27 22.24 -2.22
C LYS A 436 1.39 21.82 -3.68
N ALA A 437 0.59 20.83 -4.12
CA ALA A 437 0.54 20.44 -5.53
C ALA A 437 0.13 21.61 -6.42
N LEU A 438 -0.98 22.30 -6.09
CA LEU A 438 -1.45 23.48 -6.82
C LEU A 438 -0.43 24.62 -6.82
N GLN A 439 0.30 24.80 -5.71
CA GLN A 439 1.40 25.76 -5.65
C GLN A 439 2.54 25.39 -6.61
N GLN A 440 2.92 24.12 -6.69
CA GLN A 440 3.94 23.65 -7.64
C GLN A 440 3.49 23.85 -9.09
N ILE A 441 2.22 23.62 -9.42
CA ILE A 441 1.68 23.89 -10.76
C ILE A 441 1.78 25.38 -11.10
N LYS A 442 1.43 26.27 -10.16
CA LYS A 442 1.58 27.73 -10.34
C LYS A 442 3.02 28.14 -10.59
N PHE A 443 3.99 27.49 -9.95
CA PHE A 443 5.41 27.73 -10.20
C PHE A 443 5.82 27.20 -11.58
N ALA A 444 5.41 25.97 -11.93
CA ALA A 444 5.67 25.37 -13.24
C ALA A 444 5.16 26.25 -14.39
N LEU A 445 3.95 26.79 -14.29
CA LEU A 445 3.34 27.66 -15.32
C LEU A 445 4.07 29.01 -15.50
N ARG A 446 4.96 29.39 -14.58
CA ARG A 446 5.79 30.61 -14.69
C ARG A 446 7.17 30.34 -15.29
N GLU A 447 7.52 29.07 -15.50
CA GLU A 447 8.80 28.71 -16.10
C GLU A 447 8.90 29.24 -17.54
N LYS A 448 10.12 29.61 -17.96
CA LYS A 448 10.37 30.09 -19.31
C LYS A 448 10.51 28.91 -20.27
N GLY A 449 10.04 29.08 -21.49
CA GLY A 449 10.24 28.08 -22.56
C GLY A 449 9.28 26.89 -22.53
N LEU A 450 8.16 27.01 -21.81
CA LEU A 450 7.08 26.02 -21.88
C LEU A 450 6.50 25.95 -23.30
N SER A 451 6.29 24.73 -23.80
CA SER A 451 5.50 24.52 -25.00
C SER A 451 4.00 24.62 -24.70
N SER A 452 3.17 24.81 -25.74
CA SER A 452 1.71 24.76 -25.58
C SER A 452 1.22 23.43 -25.01
N SER A 453 1.94 22.33 -25.29
CA SER A 453 1.65 21.01 -24.73
C SER A 453 1.94 20.94 -23.23
N ASP A 454 3.03 21.56 -22.77
CA ASP A 454 3.38 21.60 -21.34
C ASP A 454 2.35 22.41 -20.56
N ILE A 455 1.92 23.56 -21.10
CA ILE A 455 0.88 24.40 -20.49
C ILE A 455 -0.42 23.60 -20.38
N ALA A 456 -0.88 22.98 -21.46
CA ALA A 456 -2.11 22.18 -21.46
C ALA A 456 -2.06 21.02 -20.45
N ARG A 457 -0.90 20.33 -20.34
CA ARG A 457 -0.69 19.26 -19.36
C ARG A 457 -0.76 19.79 -17.92
N LEU A 458 -0.14 20.93 -17.63
CA LEU A 458 -0.16 21.55 -16.30
C LEU A 458 -1.56 22.04 -15.92
N GLU A 459 -2.30 22.63 -16.86
CA GLU A 459 -3.69 23.08 -16.65
C GLU A 459 -4.64 21.90 -16.41
N GLU A 460 -4.48 20.79 -17.12
CA GLU A 460 -5.23 19.56 -16.85
C GLU A 460 -4.91 19.04 -15.45
N ARG A 461 -3.62 18.97 -15.11
CA ARG A 461 -3.21 18.52 -13.78
C ARG A 461 -3.72 19.44 -12.66
N GLN A 462 -3.90 20.73 -12.95
CA GLN A 462 -4.52 21.68 -12.03
C GLN A 462 -5.98 21.32 -11.76
N ARG A 463 -6.76 21.03 -12.81
CA ARG A 463 -8.16 20.60 -12.69
C ARG A 463 -8.29 19.32 -11.86
N GLU A 464 -7.44 18.34 -12.13
CA GLU A 464 -7.41 17.08 -11.36
C GLU A 464 -7.04 17.32 -9.89
N ALA A 465 -6.04 18.17 -9.62
CA ALA A 465 -5.65 18.53 -8.26
C ALA A 465 -6.77 19.26 -7.49
N GLU A 466 -7.51 20.14 -8.16
CA GLU A 466 -8.69 20.81 -7.60
C GLU A 466 -9.81 19.80 -7.29
N GLN A 467 -10.06 18.85 -8.19
CA GLN A 467 -11.03 17.77 -7.97
C GLN A 467 -10.65 16.91 -6.76
N VAL A 468 -9.39 16.49 -6.65
CA VAL A 468 -8.90 15.72 -5.50
C VAL A 468 -9.05 16.51 -4.20
N ARG A 469 -8.79 17.82 -4.23
CA ARG A 469 -8.97 18.68 -3.06
C ARG A 469 -10.43 18.73 -2.61
N GLU A 470 -11.38 18.89 -3.54
CA GLU A 470 -12.80 18.87 -3.20
C GLU A 470 -13.28 17.49 -2.73
N GLN A 471 -12.74 16.40 -3.30
CA GLN A 471 -13.01 15.04 -2.81
C GLN A 471 -12.56 14.86 -1.36
N ILE A 472 -11.35 15.29 -1.01
CA ILE A 472 -10.84 15.25 0.37
C ILE A 472 -11.75 16.09 1.29
N LYS A 473 -12.10 17.32 0.90
CA LYS A 473 -12.98 18.19 1.68
C LYS A 473 -14.37 17.60 1.92
N ASN A 474 -14.94 16.91 0.92
CA ASN A 474 -16.27 16.30 1.04
C ASN A 474 -16.26 14.99 1.84
N ALA A 475 -15.08 14.38 1.99
CA ALA A 475 -14.91 13.19 2.81
C ALA A 475 -14.78 13.56 4.30
N LEU A 476 -14.11 14.66 4.59
CA LEU A 476 -14.03 15.31 5.92
C LEU A 476 -15.38 15.86 6.37
#